data_AF-A0A1A2E1R1-F1
#
_entry.id   AF-A0A1A2E1R1-F1
#
_cell.length_a   1.000
_cell.length_b   1.000
_cell.length_c   1.000
_cell.angle_alpha   90.00
_cell.angle_beta   90.00
_cell.angle_gamma   90.00
#
_symmetry.space_group_name_H-M   'P 1'
#
loop_
_entity.id
_entity.type
_entity.pdbx_description
1 polymer ?
#
loop_
_entity_poly.entity_id
_entity_poly.type
_entity_poly.pdbx_seq_one_letter_code
_entity_poly.pdbx_strand_id
1 'polypeptide(L)'
;MSSNTPEPATVDEAGAVDDGRPVILEPTPPGLWRALLGGAVAVLAPLFGFLVGGMIGAGTVGESVDPMFLSLFTGIVIGGIGVLVALSGGARLWRHFHRRDAVEP
;
A
#
# COMPACT_ATOMS: atom_id res chain seq x y z
N MET A 1 58.51 -29.59 -25.80
CA MET A 1 57.17 -29.66 -25.20
C MET A 1 56.79 -28.26 -24.75
N SER A 2 55.98 -27.54 -25.54
CA SER A 2 55.52 -26.19 -25.18
C SER A 2 54.21 -26.31 -24.40
N SER A 3 54.16 -25.65 -23.24
CA SER A 3 53.02 -25.61 -22.33
C SER A 3 51.88 -24.78 -22.94
N ASN A 4 50.72 -25.41 -23.18
CA ASN A 4 49.48 -24.74 -23.55
C ASN A 4 48.72 -24.30 -22.30
N THR A 5 49.32 -23.48 -21.45
CA THR A 5 48.59 -22.87 -20.33
C THR A 5 47.86 -21.64 -20.87
N PRO A 6 46.51 -21.61 -20.88
CA PRO A 6 45.77 -20.41 -21.26
C PRO A 6 46.07 -19.31 -20.24
N GLU A 7 46.62 -18.20 -20.70
CA GLU A 7 46.85 -17.01 -19.89
C GLU A 7 45.48 -16.51 -19.40
N PRO A 8 45.26 -16.28 -18.09
CA PRO A 8 43.98 -15.80 -17.60
C PRO A 8 43.71 -14.45 -18.28
N ALA A 9 42.54 -14.33 -18.90
CA ALA A 9 42.11 -13.07 -19.50
C ALA A 9 42.22 -11.98 -18.44
N THR A 10 43.14 -11.03 -18.65
CA THR A 10 43.15 -9.77 -17.93
C THR A 10 41.83 -9.12 -18.24
N VAL A 11 40.91 -9.12 -17.29
CA VAL A 11 39.70 -8.31 -17.36
C VAL A 11 40.23 -6.88 -17.50
N ASP A 12 40.12 -6.30 -18.69
CA ASP A 12 40.44 -4.90 -18.90
C ASP A 12 39.59 -4.11 -17.91
N GLU A 13 40.19 -3.63 -16.82
CA GLU A 13 39.63 -2.61 -15.92
C GLU A 13 39.59 -1.25 -16.63
N ALA A 14 39.10 -1.25 -17.87
CA ALA A 14 38.93 -0.09 -18.72
C ALA A 14 37.50 0.00 -19.27
N GLY A 15 36.56 -0.74 -18.67
CA GLY A 15 35.16 -0.34 -18.68
C GLY A 15 34.97 0.68 -17.56
N ALA A 16 34.93 1.96 -17.90
CA ALA A 16 34.38 2.96 -16.99
C ALA A 16 33.10 2.37 -16.39
N VAL A 17 33.04 2.25 -15.07
CA VAL A 17 31.78 1.95 -14.38
C VAL A 17 30.81 3.00 -14.91
N ASP A 18 29.85 2.57 -15.73
CA ASP A 18 28.80 3.44 -16.22
C ASP A 18 28.01 3.82 -14.97
N ASP A 19 28.39 4.94 -14.36
CA ASP A 19 27.73 5.55 -13.23
C ASP A 19 26.31 5.83 -13.71
N GLY A 20 25.43 4.85 -13.51
CA GLY A 20 24.11 4.81 -14.12
C GLY A 20 23.35 6.11 -13.89
N ARG A 21 22.42 6.43 -14.80
CA ARG A 21 21.69 7.69 -14.79
C ARG A 21 21.18 8.04 -13.38
N PRO A 22 21.48 9.24 -12.85
CA PRO A 22 21.06 9.61 -11.51
C PRO A 22 19.52 9.58 -11.42
N VAL A 23 19.01 8.80 -10.47
CA VAL A 23 17.57 8.71 -10.16
C VAL A 23 17.24 9.74 -9.08
N ILE A 24 16.47 10.76 -9.46
CA ILE A 24 15.91 11.73 -8.50
C ILE A 24 14.57 11.18 -8.02
N LEU A 25 14.46 10.89 -6.72
CA LEU A 25 13.22 10.47 -6.10
C LEU A 25 12.40 11.68 -5.70
N GLU A 26 11.23 11.85 -6.30
CA GLU A 26 10.27 12.85 -5.85
C GLU A 26 9.51 12.35 -4.61
N PRO A 27 9.39 13.19 -3.56
CA PRO A 27 8.59 12.85 -2.39
C PRO A 27 7.14 12.59 -2.77
N THR A 28 6.56 11.51 -2.22
CA THR A 28 5.15 11.19 -2.44
C THR A 28 4.25 12.32 -1.93
N PRO A 29 3.21 12.73 -2.68
CA PRO A 29 2.32 13.82 -2.29
C PRO A 29 1.68 13.62 -0.90
N PRO A 30 1.59 14.69 -0.09
CA PRO A 30 1.03 14.61 1.25
C PRO A 30 -0.46 14.25 1.19
N GLY A 31 -0.83 13.12 1.79
CA GLY A 31 -2.21 12.62 1.82
C GLY A 31 -2.47 11.42 0.92
N LEU A 32 -1.57 11.11 -0.03
CA LEU A 32 -1.73 9.94 -0.91
C LEU A 32 -1.83 8.63 -0.11
N TRP A 33 -0.88 8.39 0.79
CA TRP A 33 -0.86 7.17 1.62
C TRP A 33 -2.10 7.03 2.51
N ARG A 34 -2.59 8.15 3.05
CA ARG A 34 -3.83 8.16 3.85
C ARG A 34 -5.05 7.82 3.00
N ALA A 35 -5.14 8.39 1.79
CA ALA A 35 -6.21 8.09 0.85
C ALA A 35 -6.21 6.60 0.47
N LEU A 36 -5.03 6.07 0.09
CA LEU A 36 -4.87 4.71 -0.41
C LEU A 36 -5.08 3.66 0.69
N LEU A 37 -4.41 3.81 1.84
CA LEU A 37 -4.56 2.88 2.96
C LEU A 37 -5.95 2.98 3.60
N GLY A 38 -6.49 4.20 3.75
CA GLY A 38 -7.85 4.40 4.24
C GLY A 38 -8.89 3.74 3.34
N GLY A 39 -8.75 3.91 2.02
CA GLY A 39 -9.63 3.27 1.03
C GLY A 39 -9.52 1.74 1.04
N ALA A 40 -8.30 1.21 1.13
CA ALA A 40 -8.07 -0.23 1.27
C ALA A 40 -8.77 -0.79 2.53
N VAL A 41 -8.58 -0.14 3.68
CA VAL A 41 -9.25 -0.55 4.95
C VAL A 41 -10.77 -0.42 4.85
N ALA A 42 -11.27 0.64 4.22
CA ALA A 42 -12.70 0.87 4.05
C ALA A 42 -13.41 -0.28 3.33
N VAL A 43 -12.75 -0.88 2.32
CA VAL A 43 -13.30 -1.98 1.54
C VAL A 43 -13.01 -3.34 2.18
N LEU A 44 -11.78 -3.55 2.63
CA LEU A 44 -11.34 -4.85 3.11
C LEU A 44 -11.90 -5.18 4.50
N ALA A 45 -12.01 -4.22 5.41
CA ALA A 45 -12.44 -4.50 6.78
C ALA A 45 -13.86 -5.10 6.88
N PRO A 46 -14.89 -4.59 6.18
CA PRO A 46 -16.21 -5.23 6.16
C PRO A 46 -16.17 -6.64 5.55
N LEU A 47 -15.39 -6.83 4.50
CA LEU A 47 -15.26 -8.10 3.79
C LEU A 47 -14.59 -9.17 4.67
N PHE A 48 -13.53 -8.78 5.39
CA PHE A 48 -12.91 -9.62 6.42
C PHE A 48 -13.85 -9.88 7.60
N GLY A 49 -14.59 -8.87 8.06
CA GLY A 49 -15.59 -9.03 9.12
C GLY A 49 -16.63 -10.08 8.75
N PHE A 50 -17.16 -10.02 7.53
CA PHE A 50 -18.08 -11.03 7.01
C PHE A 50 -17.43 -12.42 6.93
N LEU A 51 -16.23 -12.51 6.35
CA LEU A 51 -15.52 -13.79 6.16
C LEU A 51 -15.20 -14.47 7.49
N VAL A 52 -14.69 -13.71 8.47
CA VAL A 52 -14.38 -14.21 9.82
C VAL A 52 -15.66 -14.68 10.51
N GLY A 53 -16.75 -13.94 10.39
CA GLY A 53 -18.06 -14.37 10.91
C GLY A 53 -18.52 -15.69 10.31
N GLY A 54 -18.40 -15.83 9.00
CA GLY A 54 -18.71 -17.07 8.29
C GLY A 54 -17.83 -18.25 8.71
N MET A 55 -16.54 -18.01 9.01
CA MET A 55 -15.63 -19.05 9.51
C MET A 55 -15.95 -19.49 10.94
N ILE A 56 -16.46 -18.60 11.79
CA ILE A 56 -16.91 -18.93 13.15
C ILE A 56 -18.21 -19.74 13.11
N GLY A 57 -19.08 -19.48 12.13
CA GLY A 57 -20.34 -20.18 11.93
C GLY A 57 -21.52 -19.48 12.61
N ALA A 58 -22.74 -19.89 12.23
CA ALA A 58 -23.97 -19.35 12.81
C ALA A 58 -24.06 -19.72 14.30
N GLY A 59 -24.37 -18.72 15.13
CA GLY A 59 -24.51 -18.89 16.58
C GLY A 59 -25.48 -20.01 16.96
N THR A 60 -25.28 -20.59 18.14
CA THR A 60 -26.14 -21.68 18.63
C THR A 60 -27.53 -21.15 19.03
N VAL A 61 -28.55 -22.01 18.97
CA VAL A 61 -29.91 -21.64 19.38
C VAL A 61 -29.90 -21.24 20.86
N GLY A 62 -30.13 -19.96 21.14
CA GLY A 62 -30.09 -19.38 22.50
C GLY A 62 -29.06 -18.26 22.67
N GLU A 63 -28.15 -18.08 21.71
CA GLU A 63 -27.20 -16.97 21.70
C GLU A 63 -27.92 -15.66 21.33
N SER A 64 -27.73 -14.61 22.13
CA SER A 64 -28.46 -13.34 21.96
C SER A 64 -27.98 -12.53 20.76
N VAL A 65 -26.78 -12.81 20.24
CA VAL A 65 -26.21 -12.10 19.09
C VAL A 65 -25.44 -13.09 18.21
N ASP A 66 -25.74 -13.09 16.91
CA ASP A 66 -25.07 -13.93 15.92
C ASP A 66 -23.60 -13.50 15.74
N PRO A 67 -22.62 -14.42 15.85
CA PRO A 67 -21.21 -14.15 15.55
C PRO A 67 -20.99 -13.46 14.19
N MET A 68 -21.78 -13.81 13.18
CA MET A 68 -21.70 -13.18 11.85
C MET A 68 -22.05 -11.69 11.89
N PHE A 69 -23.05 -11.33 12.70
CA PHE A 69 -23.44 -9.93 12.88
C PHE A 69 -22.33 -9.15 13.61
N LEU A 70 -21.78 -9.70 14.69
CA LEU A 70 -20.74 -9.03 15.48
C LEU A 70 -19.47 -8.77 14.67
N SER A 71 -19.01 -9.77 13.92
CA SER A 71 -17.81 -9.65 13.10
C SER A 71 -18.00 -8.69 11.94
N LEU A 72 -19.15 -8.73 11.25
CA LEU A 72 -19.49 -7.80 10.18
C LEU A 72 -19.61 -6.37 10.73
N PHE A 73 -20.32 -6.18 11.84
CA PHE A 73 -20.45 -4.87 12.48
C PHE A 73 -19.09 -4.28 12.84
N THR A 74 -18.21 -5.09 13.42
CA THR A 74 -16.82 -4.69 13.73
C THR A 74 -16.07 -4.28 12.46
N GLY A 75 -16.19 -5.07 11.40
CA GLY A 75 -15.61 -4.76 10.09
C GLY A 75 -16.14 -3.46 9.49
N ILE A 76 -17.44 -3.18 9.60
CA ILE A 76 -18.07 -1.93 9.15
C ILE A 76 -17.56 -0.73 9.95
N VAL A 77 -17.44 -0.85 11.27
CA VAL A 77 -16.92 0.25 12.11
C VAL A 77 -15.47 0.57 11.72
N ILE A 78 -14.61 -0.44 11.58
CA ILE A 78 -13.23 -0.26 11.13
C ILE A 78 -13.20 0.32 9.72
N GLY A 79 -14.05 -0.19 8.82
CA GLY A 79 -14.18 0.32 7.46
C GLY A 79 -14.60 1.78 7.41
N GLY A 80 -15.54 2.20 8.27
CA GLY A 80 -15.97 3.59 8.42
C GLY A 80 -14.84 4.51 8.88
N ILE A 81 -13.99 4.06 9.80
CA ILE A 81 -12.76 4.78 10.17
C ILE A 81 -11.83 4.89 8.95
N GLY A 82 -11.68 3.81 8.18
CA GLY A 82 -10.95 3.82 6.90
C GLY A 82 -11.46 4.90 5.94
N VAL A 83 -12.78 5.06 5.81
CA VAL A 83 -13.39 6.13 4.99
C VAL A 83 -12.98 7.51 5.50
N LEU A 84 -13.07 7.77 6.82
CA LEU A 84 -12.66 9.05 7.39
C LEU A 84 -11.19 9.35 7.13
N VAL A 85 -10.31 8.35 7.27
CA VAL A 85 -8.89 8.46 6.96
C VAL A 85 -8.69 8.75 5.47
N ALA A 86 -9.41 8.04 4.60
CA ALA A 86 -9.32 8.20 3.15
C ALA A 86 -9.71 9.61 2.72
N LEU A 87 -10.84 10.12 3.22
CA LEU A 87 -11.32 11.47 2.97
C LEU A 87 -10.34 12.53 3.50
N SER A 88 -9.77 12.32 4.70
CA SER A 88 -8.76 13.25 5.23
C SER A 88 -7.49 13.29 4.36
N GLY A 89 -7.07 12.13 3.83
CA GLY A 89 -5.96 11.99 2.90
C GLY A 89 -6.23 12.66 1.56
N GLY A 90 -7.39 12.37 0.97
CA GLY A 90 -7.84 12.96 -0.28
C GLY A 90 -8.00 14.47 -0.19
N ALA A 91 -8.57 14.98 0.90
CA ALA A 91 -8.70 16.42 1.12
C ALA A 91 -7.34 17.12 1.32
N ARG A 92 -6.33 16.43 1.87
CA ARG A 92 -4.95 16.97 1.97
C ARG A 92 -4.25 16.95 0.61
N LEU A 93 -4.45 15.89 -0.16
CA LEU A 93 -3.91 15.70 -1.50
C LEU A 93 -4.47 16.74 -2.48
N TRP A 94 -5.79 16.93 -2.46
CA TRP A 94 -6.48 17.93 -3.27
C TRP A 94 -5.97 19.35 -3.01
N ARG A 95 -5.82 19.73 -1.73
CA ARG A 95 -5.25 21.02 -1.34
C ARG A 95 -3.79 21.19 -1.77
N HIS A 96 -3.00 20.11 -1.83
CA HIS A 96 -1.61 20.15 -2.27
C HIS A 96 -1.50 20.45 -3.77
N PHE A 97 -2.34 19.83 -4.60
CA PHE A 97 -2.38 20.10 -6.05
C PHE A 97 -2.95 21.48 -6.37
N HIS A 98 -4.07 21.87 -5.75
CA HIS A 98 -4.69 23.19 -6.00
C HIS A 98 -3.79 24.37 -5.60
N ARG A 99 -2.86 24.19 -4.65
CA ARG A 99 -1.86 25.21 -4.33
C ARG A 99 -0.74 25.30 -5.36
N ARG A 100 -0.42 24.23 -6.08
CA ARG A 100 0.59 24.24 -7.14
C ARG A 100 0.05 24.92 -8.40
N ASP A 101 -1.19 24.61 -8.77
CA ASP A 101 -1.88 25.22 -9.92
C ASP A 101 -2.04 26.75 -9.78
N ALA A 102 -2.06 27.27 -8.54
CA ALA A 102 -2.14 28.71 -8.27
C ALA A 102 -0.77 29.43 -8.29
N VAL A 103 0.35 28.70 -8.33
CA VAL A 103 1.72 29.24 -8.23
C VAL A 103 2.49 29.14 -9.55
N GLU A 104 2.11 28.22 -10.46
CA GLU A 104 2.63 28.18 -11.84
C GLU A 104 1.66 28.88 -12.81
N PRO A 105 2.01 30.08 -13.35
CA PRO A 105 1.28 30.74 -14.43
C PRO A 105 1.59 30.20 -15.82
#